data_AF-A0A6J7PCN2-F1
#
_entry.id   AF-A0A6J7PCN2-F1
#
_cell.length_a   1.000
_cell.length_b   1.000
_cell.length_c   1.000
_cell.angle_alpha   90.00
_cell.angle_beta   90.00
_cell.angle_gamma   90.00
#
_symmetry.space_group_name_H-M   'P 1'
#
loop_
_entity.id
_entity.type
_entity.pdbx_description
1 polymer ?
#
loop_
_entity_poly.entity_id
_entity_poly.type
_entity_poly.pdbx_seq_one_letter_code
_entity_poly.pdbx_strand_id
1 'polypeptide(L)'
;MTDPLSTPTLPVVWSGSWIGSSWGISSNHHPRSHSHGQLDPEWHAWTAPWSMRIVHQEGRHLHLFYRTDNYESRAVSLLSADCRRMVLTGEVATYHFDVDLVAGTMVGQWTARPHGSERVGSHFACGEVEIAAVR
;
A
#
# COMPACT_ATOMS: atom_id res chain seq x y z
N MET A 1 -14.13 2.09 31.10
CA MET A 1 -14.96 1.73 29.93
C MET A 1 -14.55 2.67 28.82
N THR A 2 -13.87 2.16 27.80
CA THR A 2 -13.65 2.89 26.54
C THR A 2 -14.99 3.01 25.83
N ASP A 3 -15.30 4.21 25.35
CA ASP A 3 -16.51 4.49 24.60
C ASP A 3 -16.55 3.58 23.36
N PRO A 4 -17.58 2.72 23.18
CA PRO A 4 -17.70 1.83 22.03
C PRO A 4 -17.84 2.56 20.68
N LEU A 5 -17.90 3.90 20.69
CA LEU A 5 -17.90 4.75 19.51
C LEU A 5 -16.56 5.44 19.21
N SER A 6 -15.57 5.31 20.10
CA SER A 6 -14.27 5.97 19.88
C SER A 6 -13.41 5.16 18.90
N THR A 7 -13.08 5.76 17.75
CA THR A 7 -12.15 5.15 16.80
C THR A 7 -10.75 5.10 17.43
N PRO A 8 -10.08 3.93 17.46
CA PRO A 8 -8.75 3.82 18.04
C PRO A 8 -7.73 4.62 17.24
N THR A 9 -6.81 5.27 17.94
CA THR A 9 -5.63 5.87 17.32
C THR A 9 -4.68 4.77 16.88
N LEU A 10 -4.35 4.72 15.59
CA LEU A 10 -3.41 3.73 15.07
C LEU A 10 -1.95 4.12 15.37
N PRO A 11 -1.05 3.14 15.51
CA PRO A 11 0.40 3.37 15.48
C PRO A 11 0.84 4.25 14.31
N VAL A 12 1.79 5.16 14.53
CA VAL A 12 2.20 6.14 13.51
C VAL A 12 3.02 5.51 12.40
N VAL A 13 3.88 4.53 12.72
CA VAL A 13 4.83 3.92 11.77
C VAL A 13 4.55 2.43 11.64
N TRP A 14 4.52 1.98 10.39
CA TRP A 14 4.32 0.59 10.01
C TRP A 14 5.40 0.18 9.02
N SER A 15 5.85 -1.06 9.11
CA SER A 15 6.85 -1.60 8.19
C SER A 15 6.63 -3.09 7.95
N GLY A 16 7.03 -3.56 6.78
CA GLY A 16 7.04 -4.97 6.47
C GLY A 16 7.42 -5.21 5.02
N SER A 17 6.78 -6.20 4.41
CA SER A 17 7.08 -6.66 3.07
C SER A 17 5.94 -6.34 2.12
N TRP A 18 6.33 -6.18 0.86
CA TRP A 18 5.43 -6.04 -0.24
C TRP A 18 5.82 -7.04 -1.31
N ILE A 19 4.88 -7.91 -1.66
CA ILE A 19 4.99 -8.90 -2.72
C ILE A 19 4.15 -8.41 -3.90
N GLY A 20 4.77 -8.42 -5.08
CA GLY A 20 4.13 -7.94 -6.29
C GLY A 20 4.41 -8.80 -7.49
N SER A 21 3.46 -8.79 -8.42
CA SER A 21 3.61 -9.31 -9.76
C SER A 21 3.10 -8.30 -10.79
N SER A 22 3.80 -8.15 -11.92
CA SER A 22 3.42 -7.28 -13.03
C SER A 22 3.87 -7.85 -14.36
N TRP A 23 3.14 -7.43 -15.40
CA TRP A 23 3.60 -7.56 -16.76
C TRP A 23 4.67 -6.50 -17.08
N GLY A 24 5.89 -6.96 -17.30
CA GLY A 24 7.11 -6.18 -17.43
C GLY A 24 7.53 -5.43 -16.17
N ILE A 25 8.62 -4.69 -16.29
CA ILE A 25 9.18 -3.84 -15.21
C ILE A 25 8.48 -2.46 -15.23
N SER A 26 7.15 -2.50 -15.25
CA SER A 26 6.29 -1.32 -15.45
C SER A 26 5.92 -0.61 -14.14
N SER A 27 6.12 -1.26 -12.99
CA SER A 27 5.86 -0.68 -11.67
C SER A 27 7.09 0.05 -11.13
N ASN A 28 6.94 1.31 -10.71
CA ASN A 28 7.98 2.05 -9.98
C ASN A 28 8.33 1.40 -8.61
N HIS A 29 7.50 0.46 -8.15
CA HIS A 29 7.77 -0.32 -6.95
C HIS A 29 8.64 -1.54 -7.21
N HIS A 30 8.85 -1.92 -8.47
CA HIS A 30 9.73 -3.02 -8.82
C HIS A 30 11.18 -2.62 -8.46
N PRO A 31 11.96 -3.46 -7.73
CA PRO A 31 13.33 -3.14 -7.33
C PRO A 31 14.27 -2.82 -8.50
N ARG A 32 14.01 -3.45 -9.66
CA ARG A 32 14.74 -3.23 -10.92
C ARG A 32 14.14 -2.16 -11.82
N SER A 33 13.12 -1.41 -11.38
CA SER A 33 12.56 -0.33 -12.20
C SER A 33 13.57 0.80 -12.33
N HIS A 34 14.11 0.97 -13.54
CA HIS A 34 15.06 2.03 -13.87
C HIS A 34 14.36 3.22 -14.52
N SER A 35 13.37 3.81 -13.87
CA SER A 35 12.69 5.07 -14.25
C SER A 35 12.08 5.20 -15.66
N HIS A 36 12.42 4.38 -16.66
CA HIS A 36 11.90 4.46 -18.02
C HIS A 36 11.98 3.09 -18.74
N GLY A 37 10.85 2.39 -18.79
CA GLY A 37 10.39 1.71 -20.01
C GLY A 37 11.27 0.63 -20.63
N GLN A 38 11.99 -0.19 -19.85
CA GLN A 38 12.46 -1.45 -20.42
C GLN A 38 11.26 -2.39 -20.55
N LEU A 39 10.76 -2.50 -21.78
CA LEU A 39 9.71 -3.43 -22.16
C LEU A 39 10.28 -4.85 -22.08
N ASP A 40 10.14 -5.46 -20.91
CA ASP A 40 10.32 -6.89 -20.72
C ASP A 40 8.94 -7.55 -20.79
N PRO A 41 8.54 -8.18 -21.89
CA PRO A 41 7.18 -8.69 -22.08
C PRO A 41 6.99 -10.04 -21.38
N GLU A 42 7.33 -10.10 -20.10
CA GLU A 42 7.11 -11.27 -19.25
C GLU A 42 6.52 -10.89 -17.89
N TRP A 43 5.99 -11.89 -17.19
CA TRP A 43 5.55 -11.71 -15.81
C TRP A 43 6.76 -11.72 -14.89
N HIS A 44 6.91 -10.66 -14.12
CA HIS A 44 7.87 -10.63 -13.03
C HIS A 44 7.15 -10.74 -11.70
N ALA A 45 7.77 -11.43 -10.76
CA ALA A 45 7.42 -11.39 -9.35
C ALA A 45 8.58 -10.77 -8.58
N TRP A 46 8.28 -9.99 -7.56
CA TRP A 46 9.28 -9.36 -6.70
C TRP A 46 8.77 -9.21 -5.28
N THR A 47 9.73 -9.05 -4.38
CA THR A 47 9.50 -8.64 -3.00
C THR A 47 10.32 -7.40 -2.73
N ALA A 48 9.72 -6.42 -2.07
CA ALA A 48 10.38 -5.19 -1.65
C ALA A 48 10.03 -4.87 -0.20
N PRO A 49 10.92 -4.20 0.55
CA PRO A 49 10.52 -3.61 1.82
C PRO A 49 9.48 -2.51 1.58
N TRP A 50 8.50 -2.42 2.47
CA TRP A 50 7.48 -1.38 2.42
C TRP A 50 7.31 -0.77 3.81
N SER A 51 7.12 0.54 3.81
CA SER A 51 6.90 1.31 5.04
C SER A 51 5.76 2.28 4.84
N MET A 52 5.01 2.53 5.91
CA MET A 52 3.92 3.48 5.95
C MET A 52 4.01 4.35 7.21
N ARG A 53 3.75 5.64 7.04
CA ARG A 53 3.65 6.59 8.12
C ARG A 53 2.31 7.32 8.06
N ILE A 54 1.50 7.15 9.09
CA ILE A 54 0.29 7.95 9.30
C ILE A 54 0.73 9.35 9.75
N VAL A 55 0.39 10.37 8.97
CA VAL A 55 0.72 11.77 9.29
C VAL A 55 -0.43 12.50 9.96
N HIS A 56 -1.66 12.05 9.73
CA HIS A 56 -2.84 12.58 10.37
C HIS A 56 -3.94 11.51 10.43
N GLN A 57 -4.67 11.46 11.55
CA GLN A 57 -5.85 10.63 11.70
C GLN A 57 -6.95 11.44 12.37
N GLU A 58 -8.09 11.54 11.69
CA GLU A 58 -9.32 12.13 12.21
C GLU A 58 -10.42 11.06 12.21
N GLY A 59 -10.64 10.46 13.38
CA GLY A 59 -11.50 9.30 13.51
C GLY A 59 -11.03 8.16 12.60
N ARG A 60 -11.86 7.78 11.63
CA ARG A 60 -11.60 6.69 10.66
C ARG A 60 -10.89 7.15 9.39
N HIS A 61 -10.65 8.46 9.22
CA HIS A 61 -9.98 9.02 8.05
C HIS A 61 -8.51 9.23 8.35
N LEU A 62 -7.63 8.79 7.45
CA LEU A 62 -6.19 8.84 7.63
C LEU A 62 -5.51 9.45 6.42
N HIS A 63 -4.52 10.29 6.69
CA HIS A 63 -3.56 10.77 5.70
C HIS A 63 -2.23 10.13 6.01
N LEU A 64 -1.58 9.58 5.00
CA LEU A 64 -0.36 8.81 5.19
C LEU A 64 0.58 8.95 4.00
N PHE A 65 1.84 8.60 4.26
CA PHE A 65 2.84 8.35 3.24
C PHE A 65 3.18 6.87 3.27
N TYR A 66 3.42 6.30 2.10
CA TYR A 66 4.00 4.97 1.98
C TYR A 66 5.19 5.00 1.03
N ARG A 67 6.15 4.12 1.30
CA ARG A 67 7.45 4.13 0.64
C ARG A 67 7.99 2.71 0.42
N THR A 68 8.55 2.49 -0.76
CA THR A 68 9.51 1.45 -1.11
C THR A 68 10.86 2.06 -1.43
N ASP A 69 11.88 1.24 -1.67
CA ASP A 69 13.23 1.72 -2.01
C ASP A 69 13.25 2.68 -3.22
N ASN A 70 12.35 2.47 -4.18
CA ASN A 70 12.31 3.19 -5.46
C ASN A 70 11.13 4.16 -5.60
N TYR A 71 10.23 4.24 -4.62
CA TYR A 71 9.02 5.05 -4.75
C TYR A 71 8.48 5.51 -3.41
N GLU A 72 7.98 6.74 -3.38
CA GLU A 72 7.24 7.31 -2.25
C GLU A 72 5.95 7.95 -2.78
N SER A 73 4.85 7.78 -2.05
CA SER A 73 3.59 8.45 -2.36
C SER A 73 2.80 8.80 -1.12
N ARG A 74 1.96 9.82 -1.30
CA ARG A 74 0.89 10.17 -0.39
C ARG A 74 -0.33 9.31 -0.69
N ALA A 75 -1.12 9.06 0.34
CA ALA A 75 -2.42 8.43 0.19
C ALA A 75 -3.39 8.93 1.24
N VAL A 76 -4.66 8.70 0.94
CA VAL A 76 -5.75 8.80 1.89
C VAL A 76 -6.26 7.40 2.20
N SER A 77 -6.76 7.21 3.42
CA SER A 77 -7.26 5.93 3.86
C SER A 77 -8.50 6.07 4.73
N LEU A 78 -9.35 5.03 4.70
CA LEU A 78 -10.56 4.92 5.48
C LEU A 78 -10.60 3.58 6.21
N LEU A 79 -10.81 3.63 7.53
CA LEU A 79 -11.11 2.48 8.36
C LEU A 79 -12.61 2.11 8.31
N SER A 80 -12.89 0.81 8.30
CA SER A 80 -14.24 0.29 8.53
C SER A 80 -14.76 0.69 9.91
N ALA A 81 -16.08 0.60 10.09
CA ALA A 81 -16.71 0.96 11.37
C ALA A 81 -16.21 0.08 12.54
N ASP A 82 -15.90 -1.19 12.28
CA ASP A 82 -15.33 -2.12 13.25
C ASP A 82 -13.80 -2.05 13.35
N CYS A 83 -13.16 -1.17 12.55
CA CYS A 83 -11.71 -0.99 12.47
C CYS A 83 -10.92 -2.25 12.10
N ARG A 84 -11.59 -3.26 11.51
CA ARG A 84 -10.95 -4.52 11.06
C ARG A 84 -10.52 -4.49 9.61
N ARG A 85 -10.91 -3.45 8.87
CA ARG A 85 -10.54 -3.25 7.47
C ARG A 85 -10.13 -1.83 7.21
N MET A 86 -9.24 -1.67 6.25
CA MET A 86 -8.77 -0.37 5.79
C MET A 86 -8.67 -0.36 4.26
N VAL A 87 -9.15 0.71 3.64
CA VAL A 87 -8.90 0.97 2.21
C VAL A 87 -7.97 2.16 2.10
N LEU A 88 -6.84 1.98 1.43
CA LEU A 88 -5.85 3.03 1.15
C LEU A 88 -5.83 3.28 -0.35
N THR A 89 -5.97 4.54 -0.74
CA THR A 89 -5.94 4.97 -2.14
C THR A 89 -4.85 6.02 -2.32
N GLY A 90 -3.82 5.63 -3.08
CA GLY A 90 -2.79 6.54 -3.60
C GLY A 90 -3.12 7.00 -5.02
N GLU A 91 -2.18 7.69 -5.65
CA GLU A 91 -2.34 8.19 -7.02
C GLU A 91 -2.54 7.04 -8.04
N VAL A 92 -1.88 5.90 -7.81
CA VAL A 92 -1.84 4.79 -8.79
C VAL A 92 -2.14 3.41 -8.27
N ALA A 93 -2.24 3.28 -6.96
CA ALA A 93 -2.51 2.01 -6.33
C ALA A 93 -3.62 2.15 -5.31
N THR A 94 -4.47 1.12 -5.27
CA THR A 94 -5.46 0.95 -4.20
C THR A 94 -5.13 -0.32 -3.44
N TYR A 95 -5.24 -0.24 -2.11
CA TYR A 95 -4.93 -1.31 -1.19
C TYR A 95 -6.13 -1.58 -0.30
N HIS A 96 -6.38 -2.86 -0.06
CA HIS A 96 -7.41 -3.35 0.84
C HIS A 96 -6.73 -4.18 1.92
N PHE A 97 -6.73 -3.68 3.15
CA PHE A 97 -6.12 -4.33 4.29
C PHE A 97 -7.18 -4.90 5.22
N ASP A 98 -6.92 -6.11 5.72
CA ASP A 98 -7.42 -6.56 7.00
C ASP A 98 -6.47 -6.03 8.10
N VAL A 99 -7.05 -5.54 9.18
CA VAL A 99 -6.36 -4.86 10.28
C VAL A 99 -6.57 -5.65 11.56
N ASP A 100 -5.46 -6.05 12.19
CA ASP A 100 -5.45 -6.62 13.53
C ASP A 100 -4.78 -5.65 14.50
N LEU A 101 -5.61 -4.94 15.26
CA LEU A 101 -5.15 -3.95 16.25
C LEU A 101 -4.55 -4.60 17.50
N VAL A 102 -4.85 -5.87 17.77
CA VAL A 102 -4.32 -6.58 18.94
C VAL A 102 -2.90 -7.07 18.62
N ALA A 103 -2.72 -7.68 17.45
CA ALA A 103 -1.41 -8.09 16.97
C ALA A 103 -0.55 -6.89 16.51
N GLY A 104 -1.19 -5.77 16.16
CA GLY A 104 -0.53 -4.62 15.57
C GLY A 104 -0.04 -4.92 14.16
N THR A 105 -0.84 -5.62 13.36
CA THR A 105 -0.51 -6.02 11.99
C THR A 105 -1.59 -5.60 11.00
N MET A 106 -1.19 -5.46 9.73
CA MET A 106 -2.11 -5.35 8.61
C MET A 106 -1.63 -6.23 7.47
N VAL A 107 -2.55 -6.96 6.88
CA VAL A 107 -2.30 -7.79 5.69
C VAL A 107 -3.29 -7.33 4.64
N GLY A 108 -2.83 -7.09 3.42
CA GLY A 108 -3.70 -6.53 2.41
C GLY A 108 -3.29 -6.87 0.99
N GLN A 109 -4.26 -6.72 0.10
CA GLN A 109 -4.06 -6.86 -1.33
C GLN A 109 -4.00 -5.49 -1.98
N TRP A 110 -3.27 -5.40 -3.08
CA TRP A 110 -3.15 -4.16 -3.83
C TRP A 110 -3.29 -4.41 -5.32
N THR A 111 -3.73 -3.36 -6.00
CA THR A 111 -3.74 -3.30 -7.46
C THR A 111 -3.25 -1.92 -7.88
N ALA A 112 -2.46 -1.88 -8.95
CA ALA A 112 -2.01 -0.63 -9.55
C ALA A 112 -2.26 -0.59 -11.04
N ARG A 113 -2.50 0.62 -11.55
CA ARG A 113 -2.53 0.92 -12.99
C ARG A 113 -1.33 1.79 -13.37
N PRO A 114 -0.85 1.72 -14.62
CA PRO A 114 0.31 2.50 -15.07
C PRO A 114 0.02 4.01 -15.09
N HIS A 115 1.05 4.83 -14.87
CA HIS A 115 1.00 6.29 -15.01
C HIS A 115 1.18 6.74 -16.48
N GLY A 116 0.80 7.99 -16.80
CA GLY A 116 1.21 8.67 -18.04
C GLY A 116 0.34 8.39 -19.28
N SER A 117 0.84 8.72 -20.47
CA SER A 117 0.16 8.55 -21.77
C SER A 117 -0.02 7.10 -22.22
N GLU A 118 0.48 6.14 -21.44
CA GLU A 118 0.40 4.69 -21.69
C GLU A 118 -0.94 4.08 -21.22
N ARG A 119 -2.04 4.84 -21.33
CA ARG A 119 -3.38 4.45 -20.85
C ARG A 119 -4.07 3.35 -21.67
N VAL A 120 -3.41 2.79 -22.69
CA VAL A 120 -4.01 1.79 -23.58
C VAL A 120 -3.28 0.46 -23.43
N GLY A 121 -3.80 -0.36 -22.52
CA GLY A 121 -3.73 -1.82 -22.53
C GLY A 121 -2.34 -2.46 -22.52
N SER A 122 -1.86 -2.88 -21.33
CA SER A 122 -1.11 -4.15 -21.13
C SER A 122 -0.42 -4.24 -19.76
N HIS A 123 -0.20 -3.11 -19.08
CA HIS A 123 0.53 -3.11 -17.82
C HIS A 123 -0.43 -3.08 -16.63
N PHE A 124 -0.33 -4.10 -15.78
CA PHE A 124 -1.11 -4.29 -14.56
C PHE A 124 -0.15 -4.84 -13.51
N ALA A 125 -0.30 -4.38 -12.28
CA ALA A 125 0.45 -4.92 -11.16
C ALA A 125 -0.49 -5.18 -9.97
N CYS A 126 -0.25 -6.29 -9.28
CA CYS A 126 -1.01 -6.66 -8.10
C CYS A 126 -0.18 -7.53 -7.15
N GLY A 127 -0.73 -7.81 -5.97
CA GLY A 127 -0.13 -8.72 -5.01
C GLY A 127 -0.57 -8.40 -3.59
N GLU A 128 0.34 -8.60 -2.64
CA GLU A 128 0.05 -8.56 -1.21
C GLU A 128 1.05 -7.71 -0.45
N VAL A 129 0.60 -7.07 0.63
CA VAL A 129 1.40 -6.29 1.56
C VAL A 129 1.13 -6.82 2.96
N GLU A 130 2.19 -7.10 3.71
CA GLU A 130 2.11 -7.47 5.12
C GLU A 130 2.99 -6.51 5.92
N ILE A 131 2.40 -5.86 6.92
CA ILE A 131 3.06 -4.88 7.77
C ILE A 131 2.73 -5.06 9.24
N ALA A 132 3.67 -4.64 10.08
CA ALA A 132 3.49 -4.54 11.51
C ALA A 132 3.79 -3.12 12.01
N ALA A 133 3.15 -2.73 13.10
CA ALA A 133 3.44 -1.50 13.80
C ALA A 133 4.87 -1.52 14.35
N VAL A 134 5.62 -0.45 14.08
CA VAL A 134 6.96 -0.26 14.64
C VAL A 134 6.80 0.27 16.06
N ARG A 135 7.42 -0.43 17.03
CA ARG A 135 7.40 -0.07 18.45
C ARG A 135 8.46 0.98 18.80
#